data_AF-B3JPI0-F1
#
_entry.id   AF-B3JPI0-F1
#
_cell.length_a   1.000
_cell.length_b   1.000
_cell.length_c   1.000
_cell.angle_alpha   90.00
_cell.angle_beta   90.00
_cell.angle_gamma   90.00
#
_symmetry.space_group_name_H-M   'P 1'
#
loop_
_entity.id
_entity.type
_entity.pdbx_description
1 polymer ?
#
loop_
_entity_poly.entity_id
_entity_poly.type
_entity_poly.pdbx_seq_one_letter_code
_entity_poly.pdbx_strand_id
1 'polypeptide(L)'
;MIAKMKKLTFLVYHKEYDAFLKSIRDLGVVHVATKAQGSAEDAGLQESIRLSTRYAAAIKLLQGMNVQPVDNHAGNADRGMDVLTEMEDLQQQIQQVAHKLQSVEKEVAQLEPWGDFDPHSLERLHDAGYQIDFYICSDKQFKDEWADLYNATVINRVGSKLYFVTVIPNHVCADLEVESAKLPEISLSDLQVKREGLIKQNETLQKQMEDLAASAIPDLQAAQAKVHSQIEFSKVVLNTNSLADNKLMLLQGWTPVERIDEIKHFLETEEVYYEISDPSPEDDVPILLNNKGFFRLFEPIMRLYMLPKYNELDLTPFFAPFFMLFFGLCLGDSGYGLFMLLAVTVYRLVAKNIAASMKSILTLVQLLGASTMVCGLLTGTCFGFNLYDIQVPFFQSLKEAISLDNQQMFNLSLILGGVQIIFGMILKAVNQTIQFGFKYAVATIGWILVLVSSAIAFAAPGVMPMGGAVHLVFLVAGLLMAYLYNSPDKNIFVNIGLGLWDSYNMATGLLGDILSYVRLFALGLSGGILASVFNSLAVGMSPDNVIAGPIVMVLIFVIGHAINMFMNVLGAMVHPMRLTFVEFFKNSGYEGGGKEYKPFKN
;
A
#
# COMPACT_ATOMS: atom_id res chain seq x y z
N MET A 1 24.01 5.88 2.51
CA MET A 1 24.69 6.45 3.70
C MET A 1 23.71 7.35 4.42
N ILE A 2 23.69 7.28 5.75
CA ILE A 2 22.84 8.11 6.59
C ILE A 2 23.49 9.49 6.73
N ALA A 3 22.73 10.56 6.54
CA ALA A 3 23.21 11.91 6.78
C ALA A 3 23.46 12.11 8.28
N LYS A 4 24.60 12.73 8.64
CA LYS A 4 24.89 13.06 10.03
C LYS A 4 23.90 14.10 10.53
N MET A 5 23.33 13.86 11.72
CA MET A 5 22.39 14.75 12.38
C MET A 5 23.05 15.46 13.55
N LYS A 6 22.58 16.67 13.87
CA LYS A 6 22.86 17.36 15.13
C LYS A 6 21.58 17.57 15.92
N LYS A 7 21.73 17.56 17.24
CA LYS A 7 20.68 17.88 18.19
C LYS A 7 20.64 19.40 18.36
N LEU A 8 19.48 19.99 18.17
CA LEU A 8 19.20 21.40 18.43
C LEU A 8 18.30 21.48 19.65
N THR A 9 18.72 22.27 20.64
CA THR A 9 17.87 22.63 21.78
C THR A 9 17.65 24.13 21.75
N PHE A 10 16.40 24.54 21.73
CA PHE A 10 15.99 25.94 21.76
C PHE A 10 15.35 26.26 23.11
N LEU A 11 15.68 27.42 23.65
CA LEU A 11 15.05 27.95 24.85
C LEU A 11 14.40 29.29 24.50
N VAL A 12 13.08 29.30 24.49
CA VAL A 12 12.27 30.42 23.99
C VAL A 12 11.33 30.91 25.08
N TYR A 13 11.12 32.22 25.17
CA TYR A 13 10.14 32.78 26.08
C TYR A 13 8.71 32.51 25.57
N HIS A 14 7.80 32.12 26.47
CA HIS A 14 6.47 31.62 26.09
C HIS A 14 5.64 32.58 25.20
N LYS A 15 5.83 33.91 25.30
CA LYS A 15 5.11 34.89 24.48
C LYS A 15 5.60 34.96 23.03
N GLU A 16 6.85 34.60 22.79
CA GLU A 16 7.49 34.65 21.48
C GLU A 16 7.48 33.26 20.80
N TYR A 17 7.07 32.23 21.55
CA TYR A 17 7.11 30.84 21.12
C TYR A 17 6.32 30.57 19.84
N ASP A 18 5.11 31.13 19.73
CA ASP A 18 4.26 30.92 18.55
C ASP A 18 4.82 31.59 17.29
N ALA A 19 5.47 32.76 17.45
CA ALA A 19 6.13 33.46 16.36
C ALA A 19 7.36 32.66 15.90
N PHE A 20 8.19 32.24 16.86
CA PHE A 20 9.38 31.44 16.60
C PHE A 20 9.08 30.11 15.91
N LEU A 21 8.04 29.40 16.34
CA LEU A 21 7.62 28.15 15.70
C LEU A 21 7.16 28.36 14.26
N LYS A 22 6.47 29.46 13.95
CA LYS A 22 6.11 29.79 12.56
C LYS A 22 7.36 30.03 11.72
N SER A 23 8.33 30.77 12.25
CA SER A 23 9.56 31.07 11.54
C SER A 23 10.42 29.81 11.32
N ILE A 24 10.50 28.88 12.30
CA ILE A 24 11.13 27.55 12.10
C ILE A 24 10.38 26.73 11.04
N ARG A 25 9.05 26.76 11.06
CA ARG A 25 8.21 26.03 10.09
C ARG A 25 8.42 26.53 8.67
N ASP A 26 8.53 27.85 8.49
CA ASP A 26 8.81 28.46 7.19
C ASP A 26 10.20 28.07 6.67
N LEU A 27 11.16 27.87 7.59
CA LEU A 27 12.49 27.41 7.24
C LEU A 27 12.51 25.93 6.85
N GLY A 28 11.68 25.07 7.43
CA GLY A 28 11.44 23.73 6.90
C GLY A 28 12.59 22.73 7.07
N VAL A 29 13.46 22.92 8.07
CA VAL A 29 14.72 22.15 8.24
C VAL A 29 14.91 21.50 9.61
N VAL A 30 13.93 21.59 10.49
CA VAL A 30 14.04 21.01 11.83
C VAL A 30 12.99 19.92 11.99
N HIS A 31 13.43 18.71 12.32
CA HIS A 31 12.54 17.65 12.77
C HIS A 31 12.38 17.75 14.29
N VAL A 32 11.19 18.12 14.76
CA VAL A 32 10.92 18.26 16.19
C VAL A 32 10.84 16.89 16.87
N ALA A 33 11.55 16.72 17.99
CA ALA A 33 11.49 15.50 18.79
C ALA A 33 10.13 15.40 19.50
N THR A 34 9.37 14.35 19.22
CA THR A 34 8.06 14.11 19.84
C THR A 34 8.21 13.25 21.10
N LYS A 35 7.73 13.74 22.25
CA LYS A 35 7.57 12.93 23.47
C LYS A 35 6.12 12.51 23.63
N ALA A 36 5.87 11.22 23.86
CA ALA A 36 4.55 10.60 23.77
C ALA A 36 3.47 11.11 24.76
N GLN A 37 3.81 11.98 25.72
CA GLN A 37 2.95 12.29 26.87
C GLN A 37 1.93 13.42 26.65
N GLY A 38 2.05 14.29 25.62
CA GLY A 38 1.21 15.49 25.50
C GLY A 38 0.03 15.44 24.51
N SER A 39 0.01 14.48 23.57
CA SER A 39 -0.93 14.59 22.41
C SER A 39 -2.34 14.01 22.64
N ALA A 40 -2.54 13.20 23.68
CA ALA A 40 -3.82 12.49 23.88
C ALA A 40 -4.88 13.33 24.61
N GLU A 41 -4.46 14.33 25.39
CA GLU A 41 -5.32 15.04 26.35
C GLU A 41 -5.84 16.40 25.83
N ASP A 42 -5.36 16.89 24.69
CA ASP A 42 -5.74 18.20 24.15
C ASP A 42 -7.02 18.13 23.28
N ALA A 43 -8.08 18.79 23.75
CA ALA A 43 -9.38 18.82 23.07
C ALA A 43 -9.33 19.56 21.71
N GLY A 44 -8.51 20.61 21.58
CA GLY A 44 -8.38 21.40 20.34
C GLY A 44 -7.63 20.64 19.24
N LEU A 45 -6.62 19.84 19.61
CA LEU A 45 -5.94 18.93 18.70
C LEU A 45 -6.89 17.84 18.20
N GLN A 46 -7.71 17.26 19.09
CA GLN A 46 -8.70 16.26 18.69
C GLN A 46 -9.76 16.85 17.74
N GLU A 47 -10.22 18.08 17.98
CA GLU A 47 -11.13 18.79 17.08
C GLU A 47 -10.50 19.04 15.71
N SER A 48 -9.25 19.50 15.67
CA SER A 48 -8.51 19.71 14.42
C SER A 48 -8.31 18.41 13.64
N ILE A 49 -8.01 17.30 14.33
CA ILE A 49 -7.91 15.96 13.72
C ILE A 49 -9.26 15.51 13.15
N ARG A 50 -10.37 15.76 13.87
CA ARG A 50 -11.72 15.47 13.36
C ARG A 50 -12.04 16.29 12.12
N LEU A 51 -11.71 17.59 12.11
CA LEU A 51 -11.87 18.47 10.94
C LEU A 51 -11.04 17.96 9.74
N SER A 52 -9.76 17.62 9.94
CA SER A 52 -8.93 17.05 8.87
C SER A 52 -9.50 15.75 8.31
N THR A 53 -10.15 14.93 9.15
CA THR A 53 -10.80 13.69 8.72
C THR A 53 -12.08 13.98 7.93
N ARG A 54 -12.86 14.99 8.32
CA ARG A 54 -14.04 15.46 7.57
C ARG A 54 -13.65 15.97 6.19
N TYR A 55 -12.63 16.81 6.09
CA TYR A 55 -12.09 17.26 4.79
C TYR A 55 -11.63 16.08 3.90
N ALA A 56 -10.95 15.09 4.48
CA ALA A 56 -10.50 13.91 3.73
C ALA A 56 -11.69 13.10 3.17
N ALA A 57 -12.74 12.92 3.97
CA ALA A 57 -13.96 12.24 3.57
C ALA A 57 -14.69 13.01 2.46
N ALA A 58 -14.82 14.33 2.59
CA ALA A 58 -15.41 15.22 1.60
C ALA A 58 -14.69 15.14 0.26
N ILE A 59 -13.37 15.30 0.26
CA ILE A 59 -12.53 15.22 -0.96
C ILE A 59 -12.70 13.85 -1.63
N LYS A 60 -12.67 12.76 -0.86
CA LYS A 60 -12.83 11.40 -1.40
C LYS A 60 -14.21 11.19 -2.03
N LEU A 61 -15.26 11.75 -1.43
CA LEU A 61 -16.62 11.66 -1.95
C LEU A 61 -16.73 12.40 -3.29
N LEU A 62 -16.28 13.66 -3.35
CA LEU A 62 -16.33 14.47 -4.57
C LEU A 62 -15.44 13.89 -5.69
N GLN A 63 -14.26 13.37 -5.37
CA GLN A 63 -13.40 12.68 -6.34
C GLN A 63 -14.03 11.40 -6.90
N GLY A 64 -14.85 10.71 -6.10
CA GLY A 64 -15.58 9.51 -6.54
C GLY A 64 -16.64 9.79 -7.62
N MET A 65 -17.08 11.04 -7.76
CA MET A 65 -18.08 11.44 -8.77
C MET A 65 -17.48 11.62 -10.17
N ASN A 66 -16.14 11.57 -10.33
CA ASN A 66 -15.43 11.68 -11.62
C ASN A 66 -15.81 12.89 -12.49
N VAL A 67 -16.18 14.01 -11.87
CA VAL A 67 -16.52 15.25 -12.58
C VAL A 67 -15.23 15.95 -13.04
N GLN A 68 -15.21 16.45 -14.28
CA GLN A 68 -14.09 17.22 -14.81
C GLN A 68 -14.03 18.59 -14.11
N PRO A 69 -12.87 19.02 -13.60
CA PRO A 69 -12.75 20.33 -12.95
C PRO A 69 -13.01 21.45 -13.95
N VAL A 70 -13.86 22.41 -13.57
CA VAL A 70 -14.28 23.53 -14.44
C VAL A 70 -13.18 24.60 -14.52
N ASP A 71 -12.43 24.83 -13.43
CA ASP A 71 -11.34 25.80 -13.38
C ASP A 71 -10.19 25.34 -12.46
N ASN A 72 -8.95 25.67 -12.86
CA ASN A 72 -7.75 25.54 -12.01
C ASN A 72 -7.51 26.89 -11.31
N HIS A 73 -8.29 27.21 -10.27
CA HIS A 73 -7.96 28.32 -9.38
C HIS A 73 -7.05 27.86 -8.24
N ALA A 74 -6.23 28.78 -7.72
CA ALA A 74 -5.46 28.53 -6.51
C ALA A 74 -6.44 28.41 -5.33
N GLY A 75 -6.48 27.23 -4.71
CA GLY A 75 -7.43 26.92 -3.63
C GLY A 75 -7.36 27.91 -2.46
N ASN A 76 -8.51 28.37 -2.00
CA ASN A 76 -8.66 29.27 -0.87
C ASN A 76 -9.12 28.51 0.38
N ALA A 77 -8.26 28.47 1.40
CA ALA A 77 -8.52 27.74 2.64
C ALA A 77 -9.70 28.29 3.46
N ASP A 78 -10.04 29.57 3.34
CA ASP A 78 -11.16 30.16 4.08
C ASP A 78 -12.50 29.78 3.45
N ARG A 79 -12.57 29.67 2.11
CA ARG A 79 -13.75 29.15 1.41
C ARG A 79 -13.96 27.66 1.65
N GLY A 80 -12.90 26.91 1.95
CA GLY A 80 -13.00 25.47 2.18
C GLY A 80 -13.90 25.09 3.37
N MET A 81 -14.03 25.93 4.40
CA MET A 81 -14.97 25.66 5.51
C MET A 81 -16.43 25.81 5.09
N ASP A 82 -16.74 26.89 4.36
CA ASP A 82 -18.09 27.15 3.85
C ASP A 82 -18.53 26.02 2.89
N VAL A 83 -17.63 25.64 1.99
CA VAL A 83 -17.84 24.56 1.02
C VAL A 83 -18.05 23.21 1.70
N LEU A 84 -17.33 22.93 2.81
CA LEU A 84 -17.54 21.69 3.58
C LEU A 84 -18.95 21.65 4.18
N THR A 85 -19.43 22.79 4.69
CA THR A 85 -20.76 22.88 5.32
C THR A 85 -21.86 22.79 4.25
N GLU A 86 -21.69 23.48 3.12
CA GLU A 86 -22.61 23.41 1.98
C GLU A 86 -22.71 21.98 1.43
N MET A 87 -21.58 21.27 1.31
CA MET A 87 -21.56 19.88 0.89
C MET A 87 -22.30 18.97 1.90
N GLU A 88 -22.06 19.14 3.19
CA GLU A 88 -22.74 18.35 4.23
C GLU A 88 -24.26 18.60 4.24
N ASP A 89 -24.69 19.85 4.07
CA ASP A 89 -26.11 20.22 3.96
C ASP A 89 -26.76 19.61 2.72
N LEU A 90 -26.11 19.69 1.55
CA LEU A 90 -26.60 19.05 0.32
C LEU A 90 -26.70 17.52 0.48
N GLN A 91 -25.71 16.90 1.10
CA GLN A 91 -25.72 15.47 1.37
C GLN A 91 -26.89 15.08 2.29
N GLN A 92 -27.14 15.87 3.33
CA GLN A 92 -28.27 15.65 4.23
C GLN A 92 -29.62 15.81 3.50
N GLN A 93 -29.75 16.80 2.62
CA GLN A 93 -30.96 16.99 1.81
C GLN A 93 -31.20 15.84 0.85
N ILE A 94 -30.16 15.36 0.15
CA ILE A 94 -30.25 14.19 -0.73
C ILE A 94 -30.73 12.96 0.04
N GLN A 95 -30.19 12.72 1.24
CA GLN A 95 -30.63 11.61 2.09
C GLN A 95 -32.09 11.75 2.53
N GLN A 96 -32.53 12.95 2.91
CA GLN A 96 -33.92 13.21 3.27
C GLN A 96 -34.89 12.98 2.10
N VAL A 97 -34.52 13.44 0.90
CA VAL A 97 -35.33 13.23 -0.32
C VAL A 97 -35.37 11.75 -0.68
N ALA A 98 -34.24 11.04 -0.59
CA ALA A 98 -34.19 9.60 -0.85
C ALA A 98 -35.08 8.81 0.13
N HIS A 99 -35.08 9.16 1.43
CA HIS A 99 -35.95 8.53 2.41
C HIS A 99 -37.44 8.79 2.12
N LYS A 100 -37.80 10.03 1.74
CA LYS A 100 -39.17 10.38 1.31
C LYS A 100 -39.59 9.65 0.03
N LEU A 101 -38.67 9.50 -0.92
CA LEU A 101 -38.92 8.77 -2.16
C LEU A 101 -39.21 7.30 -1.86
N GLN A 102 -38.41 6.67 -1.00
CA GLN A 102 -38.62 5.27 -0.58
C GLN A 102 -39.98 5.07 0.11
N SER A 103 -40.41 6.02 0.97
CA SER A 103 -41.74 5.93 1.58
C SER A 103 -42.87 6.06 0.56
N VAL A 104 -42.74 6.99 -0.39
CA VAL A 104 -43.73 7.19 -1.46
C VAL A 104 -43.76 5.99 -2.42
N GLU A 105 -42.61 5.40 -2.77
CA GLU A 105 -42.56 4.19 -3.60
C GLU A 105 -43.25 3.01 -2.94
N LYS A 106 -43.11 2.88 -1.61
CA LYS A 106 -43.81 1.85 -0.84
C LYS A 106 -45.33 2.07 -0.87
N GLU A 107 -45.79 3.31 -0.71
CA GLU A 107 -47.22 3.67 -0.81
C GLU A 107 -47.77 3.43 -2.23
N VAL A 108 -47.01 3.79 -3.27
CA VAL A 108 -47.37 3.51 -4.67
C VAL A 108 -47.49 2.01 -4.92
N ALA A 109 -46.52 1.21 -4.47
CA ALA A 109 -46.55 -0.25 -4.63
C ALA A 109 -47.70 -0.91 -3.85
N GLN A 110 -48.17 -0.29 -2.75
CA GLN A 110 -49.35 -0.74 -2.03
C GLN A 110 -50.66 -0.44 -2.78
N LEU A 111 -50.72 0.68 -3.51
CA LEU A 111 -51.91 1.12 -4.26
C LEU A 111 -51.99 0.57 -5.69
N GLU A 112 -50.86 0.23 -6.31
CA GLU A 112 -50.77 -0.28 -7.69
C GLU A 112 -51.67 -1.49 -7.98
N PRO A 113 -51.83 -2.48 -7.07
CA PRO A 113 -52.76 -3.59 -7.29
C PRO A 113 -54.23 -3.19 -7.31
N TRP A 114 -54.60 -2.09 -6.64
CA TRP A 114 -55.99 -1.63 -6.49
C TRP A 114 -56.44 -0.70 -7.63
N GLY A 115 -55.50 -0.16 -8.39
CA GLY A 115 -55.76 0.80 -9.46
C GLY A 115 -55.90 2.24 -8.94
N ASP A 116 -56.16 3.16 -9.87
CA ASP A 116 -56.37 4.58 -9.55
C ASP A 116 -57.83 4.82 -9.19
N PHE A 117 -58.07 5.29 -7.97
CA PHE A 117 -59.39 5.67 -7.49
C PHE A 117 -59.28 6.93 -6.64
N ASP A 118 -60.34 7.75 -6.66
CA ASP A 118 -60.43 8.96 -5.86
C ASP A 118 -60.90 8.62 -4.43
N PRO A 119 -60.09 8.88 -3.38
CA PRO A 119 -60.47 8.63 -1.99
C PRO A 119 -61.77 9.31 -1.57
N HIS A 120 -62.10 10.47 -2.14
CA HIS A 120 -63.37 11.16 -1.85
C HIS A 120 -64.60 10.40 -2.36
N SER A 121 -64.43 9.50 -3.33
CA SER A 121 -65.52 8.64 -3.79
C SER A 121 -65.86 7.56 -2.75
N LEU A 122 -64.88 7.11 -1.96
CA LEU A 122 -65.10 6.17 -0.85
C LEU A 122 -65.85 6.85 0.32
N GLU A 123 -65.50 8.09 0.65
CA GLU A 123 -66.21 8.88 1.66
C GLU A 123 -67.68 9.10 1.28
N ARG A 124 -67.95 9.42 0.00
CA ARG A 124 -69.33 9.59 -0.50
C ARG A 124 -70.16 8.31 -0.43
N LEU A 125 -69.54 7.14 -0.59
CA LEU A 125 -70.22 5.85 -0.49
C LEU A 125 -70.53 5.50 0.97
N HIS A 126 -69.60 5.83 1.88
CA HIS A 126 -69.82 5.74 3.31
C HIS A 126 -70.98 6.63 3.78
N ASP A 127 -71.03 7.89 3.30
CA ASP A 127 -72.13 8.83 3.58
C ASP A 127 -73.48 8.35 3.02
N ALA A 128 -73.46 7.59 1.92
CA ALA A 128 -74.64 6.96 1.33
C ALA A 128 -75.07 5.66 2.06
N GLY A 129 -74.35 5.24 3.09
CA GLY A 129 -74.69 4.08 3.93
C GLY A 129 -74.02 2.75 3.53
N TYR A 130 -73.01 2.78 2.66
CA TYR A 130 -72.26 1.60 2.22
C TYR A 130 -70.79 1.67 2.68
N GLN A 131 -70.33 0.62 3.35
CA GLN A 131 -68.94 0.43 3.77
C GLN A 131 -68.19 -0.41 2.73
N ILE A 132 -66.98 0.04 2.39
CA ILE A 132 -66.09 -0.61 1.44
C ILE A 132 -64.83 -1.02 2.19
N ASP A 133 -64.60 -2.32 2.29
CA ASP A 133 -63.43 -2.88 2.97
C ASP A 133 -62.53 -3.60 1.95
N PHE A 134 -61.21 -3.41 2.11
CA PHE A 134 -60.18 -3.91 1.20
C PHE A 134 -59.46 -5.11 1.81
N TYR A 135 -59.46 -6.26 1.11
CA TYR A 135 -58.91 -7.51 1.63
C TYR A 135 -57.88 -8.14 0.67
N ILE A 136 -56.85 -8.74 1.26
CA ILE A 136 -55.79 -9.47 0.53
C ILE A 136 -55.80 -10.92 0.98
N CYS A 137 -56.09 -11.85 0.07
CA CYS A 137 -56.02 -13.29 0.36
C CYS A 137 -55.15 -14.03 -0.65
N SER A 138 -54.79 -15.28 -0.35
CA SER A 138 -54.26 -16.18 -1.39
C SER A 138 -55.39 -16.76 -2.24
N ASP A 139 -55.08 -17.13 -3.48
CA ASP A 139 -56.07 -17.68 -4.44
C ASP A 139 -56.78 -18.95 -3.91
N LYS A 140 -56.10 -19.72 -3.03
CA LYS A 140 -56.66 -20.92 -2.38
C LYS A 140 -57.61 -20.63 -1.22
N GLN A 141 -57.54 -19.43 -0.65
CA GLN A 141 -58.34 -19.02 0.51
C GLN A 141 -59.62 -18.29 0.10
N PHE A 142 -59.72 -17.85 -1.16
CA PHE A 142 -60.91 -17.20 -1.68
C PHE A 142 -62.05 -18.22 -1.80
N LYS A 143 -63.19 -17.94 -1.17
CA LYS A 143 -64.41 -18.75 -1.28
C LYS A 143 -65.40 -18.05 -2.19
N ASP A 144 -65.90 -18.76 -3.21
CA ASP A 144 -66.89 -18.21 -4.16
C ASP A 144 -68.18 -17.75 -3.45
N GLU A 145 -68.50 -18.31 -2.29
CA GLU A 145 -69.61 -17.90 -1.42
C GLU A 145 -69.55 -16.42 -0.99
N TRP A 146 -68.37 -15.81 -0.97
CA TRP A 146 -68.20 -14.40 -0.60
C TRP A 146 -68.70 -13.42 -1.67
N ALA A 147 -68.79 -13.85 -2.93
CA ALA A 147 -69.37 -13.06 -4.01
C ALA A 147 -70.87 -12.85 -3.80
N ASP A 148 -71.57 -13.89 -3.31
CA ASP A 148 -73.02 -13.87 -3.10
C ASP A 148 -73.43 -13.27 -1.75
N LEU A 149 -72.61 -13.46 -0.69
CA LEU A 149 -72.92 -13.00 0.67
C LEU A 149 -72.50 -11.55 0.95
N TYR A 150 -71.35 -11.12 0.41
CA TYR A 150 -70.71 -9.83 0.76
C TYR A 150 -70.42 -8.96 -0.47
N ASN A 151 -70.99 -9.31 -1.63
CA ASN A 151 -70.73 -8.65 -2.91
C ASN A 151 -69.22 -8.53 -3.21
N ALA A 152 -68.44 -9.55 -2.83
CA ALA A 152 -66.99 -9.54 -2.98
C ALA A 152 -66.59 -9.48 -4.47
N THR A 153 -65.94 -8.40 -4.87
CA THR A 153 -65.47 -8.17 -6.25
C THR A 153 -63.96 -8.26 -6.31
N VAL A 154 -63.44 -9.14 -7.17
CA VAL A 154 -61.99 -9.30 -7.39
C VAL A 154 -61.49 -8.15 -8.26
N ILE A 155 -60.52 -7.38 -7.75
CA ILE A 155 -59.95 -6.22 -8.45
C ILE A 155 -58.74 -6.65 -9.26
N ASN A 156 -57.82 -7.41 -8.66
CA ASN A 156 -56.58 -7.79 -9.34
C ASN A 156 -55.95 -9.08 -8.78
N ARG A 157 -55.13 -9.73 -9.59
CA ARG A 157 -54.37 -10.94 -9.25
C ARG A 157 -52.89 -10.70 -9.56
N VAL A 158 -52.08 -10.54 -8.51
CA VAL A 158 -50.64 -10.29 -8.64
C VAL A 158 -49.87 -11.42 -7.97
N GLY A 159 -49.25 -12.28 -8.77
CA GLY A 159 -48.53 -13.47 -8.27
C GLY A 159 -49.46 -14.49 -7.62
N SER A 160 -49.23 -14.82 -6.34
CA SER A 160 -50.05 -15.75 -5.56
C SER A 160 -51.09 -15.06 -4.65
N LYS A 161 -51.19 -13.72 -4.72
CA LYS A 161 -52.12 -12.90 -3.93
C LYS A 161 -53.27 -12.39 -4.80
N LEU A 162 -54.47 -12.45 -4.24
CA LEU A 162 -55.72 -11.99 -4.81
C LEU A 162 -56.22 -10.79 -3.99
N TYR A 163 -56.52 -9.70 -4.70
CA TYR A 163 -57.00 -8.44 -4.14
C TYR A 163 -58.50 -8.32 -4.44
N PHE A 164 -59.33 -8.23 -3.41
CA PHE A 164 -60.77 -8.09 -3.56
C PHE A 164 -61.35 -7.08 -2.58
N VAL A 165 -62.51 -6.55 -2.93
CA VAL A 165 -63.25 -5.56 -2.14
C VAL A 165 -64.65 -6.07 -1.87
N THR A 166 -65.14 -5.86 -0.65
CA THR A 166 -66.54 -6.13 -0.28
C THR A 166 -67.29 -4.81 -0.15
N VAL A 167 -68.54 -4.80 -0.62
CA VAL A 167 -69.42 -3.63 -0.53
C VAL A 167 -70.64 -4.02 0.28
N ILE A 168 -70.73 -3.53 1.52
CA ILE A 168 -71.70 -3.99 2.51
C ILE A 168 -72.41 -2.77 3.13
N PRO A 169 -73.72 -2.82 3.44
CA PRO A 169 -74.37 -1.73 4.18
C PRO A 169 -73.74 -1.51 5.56
N ASN A 170 -73.61 -0.26 6.02
CA ASN A 170 -72.91 0.16 7.27
C ASN A 170 -73.35 -0.56 8.57
N HIS A 171 -74.41 -1.36 8.53
CA HIS A 171 -74.94 -2.11 9.68
C HIS A 171 -74.47 -3.58 9.73
N VAL A 172 -73.69 -4.05 8.75
CA VAL A 172 -73.19 -5.44 8.70
C VAL A 172 -71.66 -5.40 8.65
N CYS A 173 -71.02 -5.95 9.67
CA CYS A 173 -69.57 -6.19 9.68
C CYS A 173 -69.28 -7.54 9.02
N ALA A 174 -68.44 -7.57 7.99
CA ALA A 174 -67.87 -8.82 7.49
C ALA A 174 -66.74 -9.28 8.42
N ASP A 175 -66.98 -10.37 9.15
CA ASP A 175 -65.94 -11.04 9.94
C ASP A 175 -65.20 -12.03 9.04
N LEU A 176 -64.26 -11.50 8.24
CA LEU A 176 -63.40 -12.28 7.34
C LEU A 176 -62.05 -12.49 8.02
N GLU A 177 -61.60 -13.74 8.17
CA GLU A 177 -60.27 -14.13 8.67
C GLU A 177 -59.16 -13.86 7.64
N VAL A 178 -59.14 -12.65 7.07
CA VAL A 178 -58.28 -12.24 5.95
C VAL A 178 -57.63 -10.90 6.27
N GLU A 179 -56.41 -10.68 5.78
CA GLU A 179 -55.65 -9.45 6.03
C GLU A 179 -56.37 -8.24 5.39
N SER A 180 -56.75 -7.26 6.22
CA SER A 180 -57.33 -6.00 5.75
C SER A 180 -56.24 -5.00 5.37
N ALA A 181 -56.35 -4.43 4.16
CA ALA A 181 -55.43 -3.43 3.66
C ALA A 181 -55.88 -2.04 4.09
N LYS A 182 -55.04 -1.33 4.86
CA LYS A 182 -55.22 0.10 5.11
C LYS A 182 -54.61 0.89 3.96
N LEU A 183 -55.46 1.54 3.17
CA LEU A 183 -55.01 2.33 2.03
C LEU A 183 -54.62 3.75 2.47
N PRO A 184 -53.62 4.37 1.84
CA PRO A 184 -53.33 5.79 2.01
C PRO A 184 -54.52 6.68 1.58
N GLU A 185 -54.66 7.86 2.20
CA GLU A 185 -55.71 8.85 1.89
C GLU A 185 -55.49 9.61 0.57
N ILE A 186 -54.48 9.21 -0.22
CA ILE A 186 -54.05 9.92 -1.44
C ILE A 186 -54.23 8.99 -2.64
N SER A 187 -54.72 9.54 -3.75
CA SER A 187 -54.89 8.80 -5.01
C SER A 187 -53.55 8.30 -5.57
N LEU A 188 -53.61 7.27 -6.41
CA LEU A 188 -52.42 6.71 -7.05
C LEU A 188 -51.79 7.73 -8.00
N SER A 189 -52.61 8.48 -8.74
CA SER A 189 -52.16 9.56 -9.62
C SER A 189 -51.43 10.68 -8.86
N ASP A 190 -51.95 11.14 -7.72
CA ASP A 190 -51.28 12.16 -6.90
C ASP A 190 -49.96 11.68 -6.29
N LEU A 191 -49.88 10.40 -5.87
CA LEU A 191 -48.63 9.80 -5.39
C LEU A 191 -47.59 9.66 -6.51
N GLN A 192 -48.01 9.35 -7.74
CA GLN A 192 -47.11 9.33 -8.89
C GLN A 192 -46.56 10.72 -9.19
N VAL A 193 -47.39 11.77 -9.13
CA VAL A 193 -46.94 13.17 -9.28
C VAL A 193 -45.94 13.55 -8.16
N LYS A 194 -46.21 13.15 -6.92
CA LYS A 194 -45.31 13.37 -5.78
C LYS A 194 -43.98 12.63 -5.95
N ARG A 195 -44.01 11.39 -6.44
CA ARG A 195 -42.81 10.60 -6.77
C ARG A 195 -41.97 11.30 -7.83
N GLU A 196 -42.57 11.71 -8.94
CA GLU A 196 -41.87 12.45 -9.99
C GLU A 196 -41.29 13.78 -9.49
N GLY A 197 -42.02 14.49 -8.63
CA GLY A 197 -41.53 15.70 -7.98
C GLY A 197 -40.29 15.46 -7.12
N LEU A 198 -40.28 14.39 -6.32
CA LEU A 198 -39.14 14.00 -5.49
C LEU A 198 -37.94 13.53 -6.33
N ILE A 199 -38.18 12.81 -7.43
CA ILE A 199 -37.13 12.40 -8.37
C ILE A 199 -36.46 13.65 -8.97
N LYS A 200 -37.24 14.61 -9.47
CA LYS A 200 -36.70 15.88 -10.02
C LYS A 200 -35.94 16.70 -8.97
N GLN A 201 -36.42 16.73 -7.73
CA GLN A 201 -35.71 17.38 -6.62
C GLN A 201 -34.37 16.69 -6.34
N ASN A 202 -34.34 15.36 -6.31
CA ASN A 202 -33.12 14.60 -6.11
C ASN A 202 -32.12 14.82 -7.25
N GLU A 203 -32.57 14.80 -8.50
CA GLU A 203 -31.73 15.10 -9.67
C GLU A 203 -31.14 16.52 -9.61
N THR A 204 -31.93 17.50 -9.15
CA THR A 204 -31.47 18.88 -8.98
C THR A 204 -30.39 18.98 -7.90
N LEU A 205 -30.58 18.32 -6.76
CA LEU A 205 -29.61 18.30 -5.66
C LEU A 205 -28.32 17.54 -6.04
N GLN A 206 -28.44 16.44 -6.77
CA GLN A 206 -27.29 15.71 -7.31
C GLN A 206 -26.50 16.58 -8.28
N LYS A 207 -27.18 17.32 -9.16
CA LYS A 207 -26.52 18.25 -10.06
C LYS A 207 -25.80 19.38 -9.32
N GLN A 208 -26.39 19.94 -8.27
CA GLN A 208 -25.73 20.93 -7.41
C GLN A 208 -24.47 20.35 -6.73
N MET A 209 -24.52 19.09 -6.31
CA MET A 209 -23.36 18.37 -5.76
C MET A 209 -22.27 18.16 -6.83
N GLU A 210 -22.63 17.86 -8.07
CA GLU A 210 -21.70 17.73 -9.20
C GLU A 210 -21.05 19.07 -9.56
N ASP A 211 -21.82 20.16 -9.60
CA ASP A 211 -21.33 21.52 -9.84
C ASP A 211 -20.36 21.96 -8.73
N LEU A 212 -20.68 21.61 -7.47
CA LEU A 212 -19.80 21.81 -6.33
C LEU A 212 -18.53 20.96 -6.47
N ALA A 213 -18.62 19.68 -6.83
CA ALA A 213 -17.46 18.81 -7.07
C ALA A 213 -16.49 19.37 -8.12
N ALA A 214 -17.02 20.04 -9.16
CA ALA A 214 -16.22 20.59 -10.25
C ALA A 214 -15.36 21.81 -9.84
N SER A 215 -15.71 22.50 -8.76
CA SER A 215 -15.06 23.75 -8.32
C SER A 215 -14.47 23.69 -6.91
N ALA A 216 -15.00 22.86 -6.02
CA ALA A 216 -14.66 22.84 -4.60
C ALA A 216 -13.36 22.09 -4.24
N ILE A 217 -12.91 21.15 -5.09
CA ILE A 217 -11.82 20.23 -4.73
C ILE A 217 -10.51 20.97 -4.36
N PRO A 218 -10.05 21.99 -5.13
CA PRO A 218 -8.86 22.75 -4.76
C PRO A 218 -8.99 23.52 -3.44
N ASP A 219 -10.17 24.09 -3.15
CA ASP A 219 -10.44 24.85 -1.93
C ASP A 219 -10.45 23.94 -0.69
N LEU A 220 -11.07 22.76 -0.79
CA LEU A 220 -11.06 21.75 0.27
C LEU A 220 -9.66 21.19 0.53
N GLN A 221 -8.86 20.98 -0.51
CA GLN A 221 -7.46 20.55 -0.38
C GLN A 221 -6.60 21.62 0.32
N ALA A 222 -6.78 22.90 -0.02
CA ALA A 222 -6.09 24.00 0.63
C ALA A 222 -6.48 24.12 2.12
N ALA A 223 -7.77 24.00 2.44
CA ALA A 223 -8.25 23.99 3.83
C ALA A 223 -7.73 22.78 4.61
N GLN A 224 -7.72 21.59 3.99
CA GLN A 224 -7.15 20.39 4.60
C GLN A 224 -5.66 20.56 4.92
N ALA A 225 -4.88 21.11 3.98
CA ALA A 225 -3.46 21.38 4.19
C ALA A 225 -3.22 22.38 5.35
N LYS A 226 -4.04 23.44 5.43
CA LYS A 226 -4.00 24.42 6.53
C LYS A 226 -4.28 23.76 7.88
N VAL A 227 -5.32 22.94 7.98
CA VAL A 227 -5.65 22.20 9.22
C VAL A 227 -4.57 21.18 9.56
N HIS A 228 -4.00 20.49 8.57
CA HIS A 228 -2.90 19.54 8.80
C HIS A 228 -1.66 20.24 9.37
N SER A 229 -1.27 21.38 8.78
CA SER A 229 -0.18 22.21 9.28
C SER A 229 -0.45 22.71 10.72
N GLN A 230 -1.71 23.03 11.03
CA GLN A 230 -2.12 23.43 12.38
C GLN A 230 -2.06 22.27 13.37
N ILE A 231 -2.44 21.05 12.98
CA ILE A 231 -2.27 19.83 13.79
C ILE A 231 -0.79 19.57 14.07
N GLU A 232 0.07 19.67 13.06
CA GLU A 232 1.52 19.51 13.24
C GLU A 232 2.08 20.56 14.19
N PHE A 233 1.68 21.82 14.04
CA PHE A 233 2.04 22.91 14.95
C PHE A 233 1.59 22.63 16.39
N SER A 234 0.32 22.28 16.60
CA SER A 234 -0.20 21.96 17.94
C SER A 234 0.51 20.76 18.56
N LYS A 235 0.85 19.73 17.77
CA LYS A 235 1.69 18.62 18.26
C LYS A 235 3.07 19.08 18.70
N VAL A 236 3.69 20.01 17.97
CA VAL A 236 4.99 20.58 18.36
C VAL A 236 4.87 21.35 19.67
N VAL A 237 3.86 22.20 19.80
CA VAL A 237 3.59 22.97 21.03
C VAL A 237 3.38 22.04 22.24
N LEU A 238 2.52 21.03 22.11
CA LEU A 238 2.22 20.07 23.19
C LEU A 238 3.40 19.19 23.59
N ASN A 239 4.39 19.01 22.70
CA ASN A 239 5.61 18.25 22.98
C ASN A 239 6.74 19.10 23.56
N THR A 240 6.48 20.38 23.84
CA THR A 240 7.46 21.32 24.38
C THR A 240 7.47 21.25 25.89
N ASN A 241 8.65 21.07 26.50
CA ASN A 241 8.76 21.11 27.95
C ASN A 241 8.62 22.55 28.43
N SER A 242 7.52 22.84 29.12
CA SER A 242 7.40 24.07 29.89
C SER A 242 8.25 23.96 31.16
N LEU A 243 9.16 24.91 31.36
CA LEU A 243 10.03 25.04 32.53
C LEU A 243 9.80 26.39 33.20
N ALA A 244 10.06 26.46 34.51
CA ALA A 244 9.89 27.66 35.34
C ALA A 244 8.47 28.28 35.25
N ASP A 245 7.44 27.56 35.71
CA ASP A 245 6.04 28.02 35.76
C ASP A 245 5.50 28.56 34.42
N ASN A 246 5.63 27.82 33.31
CA ASN A 246 5.13 28.23 31.97
C ASN A 246 5.79 29.48 31.38
N LYS A 247 6.94 29.94 31.88
CA LYS A 247 7.63 31.11 31.33
C LYS A 247 8.63 30.76 30.23
N LEU A 248 9.22 29.57 30.26
CA LEU A 248 10.22 29.13 29.30
C LEU A 248 9.77 27.84 28.60
N MET A 249 9.87 27.85 27.28
CA MET A 249 9.50 26.76 26.39
C MET A 249 10.78 26.13 25.84
N LEU A 250 11.03 24.86 26.16
CA LEU A 250 12.18 24.10 25.67
C LEU A 250 11.78 23.19 24.51
N LEU A 251 12.28 23.50 23.32
CA LEU A 251 12.05 22.75 22.08
C LEU A 251 13.32 21.98 21.70
N GLN A 252 13.18 20.67 21.49
CA GLN A 252 14.26 19.82 20.99
C GLN A 252 13.96 19.39 19.56
N GLY A 253 14.96 19.45 18.69
CA GLY A 253 14.84 19.03 17.30
C GLY A 253 16.15 18.51 16.73
N TRP A 254 16.05 17.97 15.52
CA TRP A 254 17.14 17.39 14.79
C TRP A 254 17.28 18.06 13.44
N THR A 255 18.52 18.28 13.00
CA THR A 255 18.79 18.80 11.66
C THR A 255 20.01 18.09 11.03
N PRO A 256 20.04 17.91 9.70
CA PRO A 256 21.23 17.44 9.00
C PRO A 256 22.38 18.45 9.11
N VAL A 257 23.62 17.93 9.22
CA VAL A 257 24.83 18.76 9.30
C VAL A 257 24.97 19.73 8.13
N GLU A 258 24.48 19.34 6.95
CA GLU A 258 24.53 20.15 5.72
C GLU A 258 23.70 21.46 5.81
N ARG A 259 22.72 21.54 6.72
CA ARG A 259 21.80 22.68 6.86
C ARG A 259 22.02 23.49 8.14
N ILE A 260 23.07 23.19 8.90
CA ILE A 260 23.35 23.90 10.16
C ILE A 260 23.65 25.37 9.93
N ASP A 261 24.39 25.70 8.86
CA ASP A 261 24.81 27.08 8.63
C ASP A 261 23.61 27.98 8.27
N GLU A 262 22.63 27.44 7.55
CA GLU A 262 21.35 28.10 7.26
C GLU A 262 20.57 28.40 8.56
N ILE A 263 20.53 27.43 9.47
CA ILE A 263 19.86 27.57 10.77
C ILE A 263 20.59 28.55 11.68
N LYS A 264 21.92 28.50 11.74
CA LYS A 264 22.71 29.43 12.56
C LYS A 264 22.48 30.87 12.13
N HIS A 265 22.54 31.15 10.83
CA HIS A 265 22.31 32.49 10.32
C HIS A 265 20.91 33.01 10.65
N PHE A 266 19.92 32.13 10.56
CA PHE A 266 18.55 32.44 10.93
C PHE A 266 18.38 32.68 12.44
N LEU A 267 18.97 31.84 13.30
CA LEU A 267 18.89 31.98 14.75
C LEU A 267 19.62 33.21 15.29
N GLU A 268 20.72 33.61 14.64
CA GLU A 268 21.43 34.86 14.93
C GLU A 268 20.57 36.10 14.63
N THR A 269 19.59 35.98 13.73
CA THR A 269 18.66 37.07 13.38
C THR A 269 17.49 37.20 14.37
N GLU A 270 17.05 36.09 14.96
CA GLU A 270 15.88 36.02 15.87
C GLU A 270 16.26 36.21 17.36
N GLU A 271 17.54 36.39 17.71
CA GLU A 271 18.06 36.60 19.07
C GLU A 271 17.64 35.54 20.12
N VAL A 272 17.36 34.31 19.68
CA VAL A 272 16.95 33.19 20.55
C VAL A 272 18.17 32.42 21.08
N TYR A 273 18.13 31.97 22.35
CA TYR A 273 19.16 31.07 22.88
C TYR A 273 19.01 29.66 22.28
N TYR A 274 20.07 29.18 21.63
CA TYR A 274 20.13 27.84 21.06
C TYR A 274 21.41 27.11 21.47
N GLU A 275 21.31 25.80 21.64
CA GLU A 275 22.44 24.90 21.88
C GLU A 275 22.47 23.81 20.81
N ILE A 276 23.61 23.65 20.15
CA ILE A 276 23.86 22.61 19.16
C ILE A 276 24.77 21.56 19.79
N SER A 277 24.26 20.36 19.99
CA SER A 277 25.01 19.24 20.55
C SER A 277 25.07 18.05 19.58
N ASP A 278 26.07 17.20 19.78
CA ASP A 278 26.14 15.90 19.09
C ASP A 278 25.08 14.93 19.65
N PRO A 279 24.49 14.06 18.82
CA PRO A 279 23.55 13.06 19.31
C PRO A 279 24.22 12.14 20.33
N SER A 280 23.54 11.89 21.45
CA SER A 280 23.98 10.86 22.40
C SER A 280 23.50 9.46 21.96
N PRO A 281 24.17 8.36 22.35
CA PRO A 281 23.77 7.01 21.95
C PRO A 281 22.36 6.60 22.40
N GLU A 282 21.80 7.28 23.41
CA GLU A 282 20.46 7.05 23.94
C GLU A 282 19.37 7.87 23.22
N ASP A 283 19.75 8.83 22.36
CA ASP A 283 18.81 9.64 21.61
C ASP A 283 18.19 8.87 20.43
N ASP A 284 16.87 8.97 20.26
CA ASP A 284 16.16 8.45 19.10
C ASP A 284 16.26 9.43 17.92
N VAL A 285 17.39 9.36 17.22
CA VAL A 285 17.75 10.27 16.13
C VAL A 285 17.01 9.91 14.84
N PRO A 286 16.31 10.86 14.19
CA PRO A 286 15.68 10.62 12.90
C PRO A 286 16.73 10.43 11.80
N ILE A 287 16.40 9.63 10.80
CA ILE A 287 17.31 9.28 9.72
C ILE A 287 16.93 9.93 8.39
N LEU A 288 17.94 10.48 7.71
CA LEU A 288 17.83 10.95 6.34
C LEU A 288 18.80 10.14 5.47
N LEU A 289 18.24 9.40 4.50
CA LEU A 289 19.05 8.67 3.53
C LEU A 289 19.63 9.65 2.52
N ASN A 290 20.95 9.65 2.38
CA ASN A 290 21.67 10.41 1.37
C ASN A 290 22.40 9.43 0.44
N ASN A 291 21.64 8.64 -0.32
CA ASN A 291 22.20 7.76 -1.34
C ASN A 291 22.34 8.47 -2.68
N LYS A 292 23.51 8.29 -3.32
CA LYS A 292 23.83 8.92 -4.60
C LYS A 292 23.44 8.02 -5.77
N GLY A 293 22.88 8.63 -6.82
CA GLY A 293 22.69 8.01 -8.14
C GLY A 293 21.96 6.67 -8.13
N PHE A 294 22.67 5.61 -8.53
CA PHE A 294 22.17 4.23 -8.67
C PHE A 294 21.50 3.71 -7.39
N PHE A 295 22.11 3.92 -6.22
CA PHE A 295 21.63 3.36 -4.96
C PHE A 295 20.33 4.01 -4.47
N ARG A 296 20.07 5.27 -4.89
CA ARG A 296 18.82 5.97 -4.57
C ARG A 296 17.60 5.27 -5.14
N LEU A 297 17.75 4.59 -6.27
CA LEU A 297 16.66 3.87 -6.94
C LEU A 297 16.11 2.72 -6.08
N PHE A 298 16.93 2.17 -5.17
CA PHE A 298 16.56 1.04 -4.31
C PHE A 298 16.06 1.47 -2.92
N GLU A 299 16.07 2.76 -2.60
CA GLU A 299 15.51 3.27 -1.33
C GLU A 299 14.04 2.92 -1.11
N PRO A 300 13.14 2.97 -2.13
CA PRO A 300 11.75 2.56 -1.93
C PRO A 300 11.62 1.11 -1.45
N ILE A 301 12.48 0.21 -1.93
CA ILE A 301 12.49 -1.19 -1.51
C ILE A 301 12.90 -1.29 -0.04
N MET A 302 13.93 -0.53 0.38
CA MET A 302 14.36 -0.52 1.77
C MET A 302 13.27 0.02 2.71
N ARG A 303 12.58 1.10 2.30
CA ARG A 303 11.47 1.70 3.05
C ARG A 303 10.27 0.75 3.25
N LEU A 304 10.09 -0.25 2.37
CA LEU A 304 9.03 -1.26 2.54
C LEU A 304 9.29 -2.24 3.69
N TYR A 305 10.55 -2.40 4.12
CA TYR A 305 10.90 -3.23 5.27
C TYR A 305 10.88 -2.39 6.54
N MET A 306 12.02 -1.78 6.88
CA MET A 306 12.21 -0.92 8.04
C MET A 306 13.42 -0.04 7.78
N LEU A 307 13.36 1.20 8.24
CA LEU A 307 14.46 2.16 8.18
C LEU A 307 15.59 1.78 9.17
N PRO A 308 16.87 2.03 8.81
CA PRO A 308 18.00 1.73 9.70
C PRO A 308 17.96 2.60 10.94
N LYS A 309 18.49 2.10 12.06
CA LYS A 309 18.81 2.98 13.20
C LYS A 309 19.94 3.94 12.83
N TYR A 310 20.03 5.07 13.52
CA TYR A 310 21.08 6.07 13.24
C TYR A 310 22.51 5.52 13.41
N ASN A 311 22.69 4.61 14.36
CA ASN A 311 23.98 3.93 14.62
C ASN A 311 24.19 2.67 13.75
N GLU A 312 23.26 2.37 12.84
CA GLU A 312 23.39 1.26 11.90
C GLU A 312 23.91 1.71 10.55
N LEU A 313 24.59 0.81 9.86
CA LEU A 313 25.04 1.01 8.50
C LEU A 313 23.85 0.85 7.52
N ASP A 314 23.65 1.84 6.65
CA ASP A 314 22.64 1.80 5.59
C ASP A 314 22.96 0.72 4.55
N LEU A 315 22.18 -0.38 4.57
CA LEU A 315 22.38 -1.54 3.71
C LEU A 315 21.96 -1.32 2.25
N THR A 316 21.34 -0.18 1.91
CA THR A 316 20.82 0.10 0.56
C THR A 316 21.86 -0.08 -0.55
N PRO A 317 23.08 0.46 -0.43
CA PRO A 317 24.09 0.30 -1.48
C PRO A 317 24.58 -1.15 -1.64
N PHE A 318 24.48 -1.93 -0.58
CA PHE A 318 25.04 -3.26 -0.48
C PHE A 318 24.11 -4.32 -1.04
N PHE A 319 22.79 -4.21 -0.84
CA PHE A 319 21.84 -5.16 -1.41
C PHE A 319 21.43 -4.83 -2.85
N ALA A 320 21.51 -3.56 -3.28
CA ALA A 320 21.03 -3.10 -4.57
C ALA A 320 21.56 -3.92 -5.79
N PRO A 321 22.88 -4.19 -5.90
CA PRO A 321 23.40 -5.01 -7.01
C PRO A 321 22.90 -6.46 -6.98
N PHE A 322 22.81 -7.07 -5.79
CA PHE A 322 22.31 -8.44 -5.63
C PHE A 322 20.82 -8.53 -5.97
N PHE A 323 20.02 -7.56 -5.52
CA PHE A 323 18.60 -7.50 -5.83
C PHE A 323 18.35 -7.39 -7.33
N MET A 324 19.11 -6.53 -8.02
CA MET A 324 19.05 -6.40 -9.47
C MET A 324 19.31 -7.75 -10.16
N LEU A 325 20.39 -8.45 -9.76
CA LEU A 325 20.76 -9.75 -10.31
C LEU A 325 19.69 -10.83 -10.03
N PHE A 326 19.18 -10.90 -8.81
CA PHE A 326 18.17 -11.88 -8.42
C PHE A 326 16.83 -11.67 -9.12
N PHE A 327 16.41 -10.42 -9.26
CA PHE A 327 15.24 -10.09 -10.07
C PHE A 327 15.43 -10.58 -11.51
N GLY A 328 16.61 -10.33 -12.09
CA GLY A 328 16.97 -10.80 -13.42
C GLY A 328 16.88 -12.31 -13.56
N LEU A 329 17.45 -13.06 -12.61
CA LEU A 329 17.44 -14.53 -12.59
C LEU A 329 16.05 -15.13 -12.33
N CYS A 330 15.24 -14.51 -11.46
CA CYS A 330 13.89 -14.98 -11.17
C CYS A 330 12.92 -14.83 -12.34
N LEU A 331 13.02 -13.71 -13.08
CA LEU A 331 12.16 -13.51 -14.25
C LEU A 331 12.69 -14.28 -15.47
N GLY A 332 14.02 -14.29 -15.67
CA GLY A 332 14.71 -15.26 -16.53
C GLY A 332 14.17 -15.37 -17.96
N ASP A 333 13.63 -14.30 -18.53
CA ASP A 333 13.10 -14.27 -19.90
C ASP A 333 13.48 -12.96 -20.58
N SER A 334 14.26 -13.07 -21.67
CA SER A 334 14.79 -11.91 -22.39
C SER A 334 13.72 -11.08 -23.09
N GLY A 335 12.61 -11.72 -23.51
CA GLY A 335 11.48 -11.09 -24.16
C GLY A 335 10.68 -10.22 -23.18
N TYR A 336 10.40 -10.75 -21.99
CA TYR A 336 9.74 -9.97 -20.93
C TYR A 336 10.61 -8.82 -20.42
N GLY A 337 11.93 -9.04 -20.28
CA GLY A 337 12.88 -7.97 -19.94
C GLY A 337 12.89 -6.84 -20.96
N LEU A 338 12.96 -7.17 -22.25
CA LEU A 338 12.90 -6.21 -23.35
C LEU A 338 11.55 -5.48 -23.40
N PHE A 339 10.44 -6.19 -23.20
CA PHE A 339 9.12 -5.59 -23.17
C PHE A 339 8.99 -4.57 -22.03
N MET A 340 9.46 -4.89 -20.81
CA MET A 340 9.47 -3.93 -19.70
C MET A 340 10.32 -2.69 -19.99
N LEU A 341 11.50 -2.88 -20.58
CA LEU A 341 12.38 -1.79 -21.00
C LEU A 341 11.69 -0.85 -21.99
N LEU A 342 11.07 -1.40 -23.04
CA LEU A 342 10.39 -0.63 -24.07
C LEU A 342 9.13 0.04 -23.52
N ALA A 343 8.29 -0.68 -22.78
CA ALA A 343 7.05 -0.16 -22.22
C ALA A 343 7.30 1.06 -21.32
N VAL A 344 8.30 0.99 -20.43
CA VAL A 344 8.64 2.12 -19.55
C VAL A 344 9.27 3.28 -20.33
N THR A 345 10.08 2.98 -21.35
CA THR A 345 10.70 4.03 -22.19
C THR A 345 9.64 4.78 -23.00
N VAL A 346 8.70 4.07 -23.61
CA VAL A 346 7.56 4.67 -24.32
C VAL A 346 6.70 5.48 -23.36
N TYR A 347 6.35 4.93 -22.19
CA TYR A 347 5.57 5.66 -21.19
C TYR A 347 6.25 6.96 -20.75
N ARG A 348 7.58 6.95 -20.57
CA ARG A 348 8.35 8.15 -20.22
C ARG A 348 8.32 9.21 -21.31
N LEU A 349 8.30 8.82 -22.58
CA LEU A 349 8.23 9.74 -23.72
C LEU A 349 6.83 10.34 -23.90
N VAL A 350 5.78 9.58 -23.59
CA VAL A 350 4.39 10.02 -23.75
C VAL A 350 3.90 10.85 -22.56
N ALA A 351 4.32 10.53 -21.33
CA ALA A 351 3.85 11.20 -20.14
C ALA A 351 4.58 12.54 -19.88
N LYS A 352 3.90 13.66 -20.14
CA LYS A 352 4.44 15.02 -19.94
C LYS A 352 4.53 15.46 -18.46
N ASN A 353 3.70 14.92 -17.58
CA ASN A 353 3.62 15.30 -16.15
C ASN A 353 3.89 14.11 -15.21
N ILE A 354 5.13 13.60 -15.17
CA ILE A 354 5.50 12.52 -14.25
C ILE A 354 6.00 13.10 -12.92
N ALA A 355 5.37 12.72 -11.80
CA ALA A 355 5.83 13.04 -10.46
C ALA A 355 7.28 12.55 -10.22
N ALA A 356 8.06 13.30 -9.43
CA ALA A 356 9.49 12.99 -9.20
C ALA A 356 9.70 11.58 -8.59
N SER A 357 8.81 11.13 -7.70
CA SER A 357 8.83 9.78 -7.11
C SER A 357 8.61 8.69 -8.16
N MET A 358 7.65 8.90 -9.07
CA MET A 358 7.38 7.98 -10.17
C MET A 358 8.55 7.86 -11.15
N LYS A 359 9.27 8.95 -11.45
CA LYS A 359 10.47 8.89 -12.30
C LYS A 359 11.54 7.94 -11.73
N SER A 360 11.72 7.93 -10.40
CA SER A 360 12.66 7.02 -9.74
C SER A 360 12.21 5.56 -9.89
N ILE A 361 10.93 5.26 -9.64
CA ILE A 361 10.37 3.90 -9.77
C ILE A 361 10.48 3.41 -11.22
N LEU A 362 10.15 4.25 -12.21
CA LEU A 362 10.27 3.88 -13.62
C LEU A 362 11.73 3.57 -14.01
N THR A 363 12.68 4.36 -13.51
CA THR A 363 14.12 4.10 -13.76
C THR A 363 14.55 2.79 -13.12
N LEU A 364 14.05 2.48 -11.91
CA LEU A 364 14.27 1.18 -11.27
C LEU A 364 13.71 0.04 -12.13
N VAL A 365 12.47 0.13 -12.61
CA VAL A 365 11.87 -0.91 -13.48
C VAL A 365 12.67 -1.09 -14.78
N GLN A 366 13.17 0.00 -15.39
CA GLN A 366 14.05 -0.12 -16.56
C GLN A 366 15.34 -0.87 -16.22
N LEU A 367 15.99 -0.54 -15.11
CA LEU A 367 17.21 -1.23 -14.69
C LEU A 367 16.95 -2.72 -14.41
N LEU A 368 15.85 -3.04 -13.73
CA LEU A 368 15.42 -4.41 -13.46
C LEU A 368 15.11 -5.17 -14.77
N GLY A 369 14.42 -4.53 -15.72
CA GLY A 369 14.16 -5.08 -17.05
C GLY A 369 15.42 -5.31 -17.88
N ALA A 370 16.42 -4.42 -17.79
CA ALA A 370 17.73 -4.65 -18.40
C ALA A 370 18.44 -5.86 -17.79
N SER A 371 18.40 -6.01 -16.46
CA SER A 371 18.97 -7.17 -15.80
C SER A 371 18.26 -8.46 -16.21
N THR A 372 16.93 -8.45 -16.30
CA THR A 372 16.15 -9.58 -16.83
C THR A 372 16.51 -9.89 -18.27
N MET A 373 16.69 -8.89 -19.13
CA MET A 373 17.11 -9.11 -20.51
C MET A 373 18.46 -9.82 -20.57
N VAL A 374 19.45 -9.36 -19.79
CA VAL A 374 20.78 -9.97 -19.71
C VAL A 374 20.69 -11.40 -19.16
N CYS A 375 20.01 -11.60 -18.03
CA CYS A 375 19.84 -12.93 -17.44
C CYS A 375 19.05 -13.89 -18.34
N GLY A 376 18.03 -13.40 -19.04
CA GLY A 376 17.24 -14.15 -20.00
C GLY A 376 18.04 -14.60 -21.23
N LEU A 377 19.05 -13.82 -21.63
CA LEU A 377 20.02 -14.24 -22.65
C LEU A 377 20.96 -15.33 -22.12
N LEU A 378 21.30 -15.32 -20.82
CA LEU A 378 22.09 -16.40 -20.20
C LEU A 378 21.31 -17.72 -20.15
N THR A 379 20.00 -17.65 -19.86
CA THR A 379 19.09 -18.81 -19.82
C THR A 379 18.65 -19.26 -21.22
N GLY A 380 18.76 -18.38 -22.22
CA GLY A 380 18.42 -18.68 -23.62
C GLY A 380 16.92 -18.69 -23.93
N THR A 381 16.12 -18.03 -23.09
CA THR A 381 14.66 -17.99 -23.17
C THR A 381 14.18 -16.61 -23.62
N CYS A 382 13.28 -16.55 -24.61
CA CYS A 382 12.60 -15.31 -25.03
C CYS A 382 11.13 -15.60 -25.33
N PHE A 383 10.22 -14.98 -24.59
CA PHE A 383 8.77 -15.26 -24.69
C PHE A 383 8.45 -16.77 -24.62
N GLY A 384 9.20 -17.53 -23.80
CA GLY A 384 9.06 -18.99 -23.72
C GLY A 384 9.54 -19.77 -24.94
N PHE A 385 10.12 -19.13 -25.96
CA PHE A 385 10.87 -19.82 -27.00
C PHE A 385 12.31 -20.03 -26.56
N ASN A 386 12.84 -21.22 -26.83
CA ASN A 386 14.28 -21.43 -26.77
C ASN A 386 14.90 -20.69 -27.96
N LEU A 387 15.64 -19.61 -27.69
CA LEU A 387 16.37 -18.84 -28.71
C LEU A 387 17.31 -19.72 -29.55
N TYR A 388 17.71 -20.85 -28.96
CA TYR A 388 18.61 -21.84 -29.52
C TYR A 388 18.01 -22.73 -30.62
N ASP A 389 16.70 -22.72 -30.82
CA ASP A 389 16.04 -23.41 -31.93
C ASP A 389 15.90 -22.52 -33.18
N ILE A 390 16.17 -21.22 -33.03
CA ILE A 390 16.20 -20.26 -34.13
C ILE A 390 17.59 -20.34 -34.80
N GLN A 391 17.65 -20.84 -36.03
CA GLN A 391 18.87 -20.97 -36.85
C GLN A 391 19.43 -19.62 -37.31
N VAL A 392 19.79 -18.74 -36.37
CA VAL A 392 20.51 -17.49 -36.64
C VAL A 392 21.94 -17.64 -36.10
N PRO A 393 22.99 -17.38 -36.90
CA PRO A 393 24.38 -17.59 -36.51
C PRO A 393 24.78 -16.92 -35.19
N PHE A 394 24.20 -15.76 -34.89
CA PHE A 394 24.43 -15.01 -33.65
C PHE A 394 24.00 -15.78 -32.39
N PHE A 395 22.82 -16.41 -32.39
CA PHE A 395 22.30 -17.15 -31.23
C PHE A 395 23.03 -18.48 -31.02
N GLN A 396 23.58 -19.06 -32.10
CA GLN A 396 24.34 -20.31 -32.04
C GLN A 396 25.75 -20.09 -31.47
N SER A 397 26.42 -18.98 -31.81
CA SER A 397 27.66 -18.56 -31.14
C SER A 397 27.44 -18.16 -29.67
N LEU A 398 26.27 -17.60 -29.33
CA LEU A 398 25.90 -17.30 -27.94
C LEU A 398 25.65 -18.59 -27.13
N LYS A 399 25.05 -19.61 -27.76
CA LYS A 399 24.79 -20.94 -27.18
C LYS A 399 26.08 -21.63 -26.73
N GLU A 400 27.08 -21.71 -27.62
CA GLU A 400 28.36 -22.35 -27.32
C GLU A 400 29.20 -21.59 -26.28
N ALA A 401 28.98 -20.28 -26.12
CA ALA A 401 29.75 -19.45 -25.20
C ALA A 401 29.09 -19.25 -23.82
N ILE A 402 27.76 -19.36 -23.70
CA ILE A 402 27.03 -18.78 -22.55
C ILE A 402 25.87 -19.67 -22.01
N SER A 403 25.43 -20.74 -22.69
CA SER A 403 24.27 -21.51 -22.22
C SER A 403 24.54 -22.22 -20.90
N LEU A 404 23.81 -21.84 -19.84
CA LEU A 404 23.83 -22.54 -18.56
C LEU A 404 22.79 -23.66 -18.55
N ASP A 405 23.22 -24.89 -18.30
CA ASP A 405 22.31 -26.02 -18.08
C ASP A 405 21.50 -25.84 -16.77
N ASN A 406 20.37 -26.53 -16.63
CA ASN A 406 19.52 -26.48 -15.44
C ASN A 406 20.31 -26.80 -14.15
N GLN A 407 21.23 -27.75 -14.21
CA GLN A 407 22.12 -28.08 -13.08
C GLN A 407 23.11 -26.94 -12.79
N GLN A 408 23.61 -26.25 -13.81
CA GLN A 408 24.51 -25.12 -13.65
C GLN A 408 23.77 -23.90 -13.07
N MET A 409 22.52 -23.67 -13.47
CA MET A 409 21.67 -22.63 -12.88
C MET A 409 21.32 -22.92 -11.42
N PHE A 410 21.03 -24.18 -11.08
CA PHE A 410 20.85 -24.59 -9.69
C PHE A 410 22.12 -24.28 -8.88
N ASN A 411 23.28 -24.73 -9.34
CA ASN A 411 24.56 -24.44 -8.67
C ASN A 411 24.85 -22.95 -8.57
N LEU A 412 24.58 -22.17 -9.62
CA LEU A 412 24.73 -20.72 -9.64
C LEU A 412 23.87 -20.06 -8.54
N SER A 413 22.61 -20.50 -8.38
CA SER A 413 21.73 -19.95 -7.36
C SER A 413 22.25 -20.20 -5.93
N LEU A 414 22.80 -21.39 -5.67
CA LEU A 414 23.44 -21.71 -4.38
C LEU A 414 24.72 -20.88 -4.16
N ILE A 415 25.57 -20.76 -5.19
CA ILE A 415 26.81 -19.98 -5.10
C ILE A 415 26.49 -18.51 -4.82
N LEU A 416 25.54 -17.92 -5.54
CA LEU A 416 25.13 -16.54 -5.33
C LEU A 416 24.56 -16.32 -3.92
N GLY A 417 23.75 -17.28 -3.42
CA GLY A 417 23.27 -17.25 -2.04
C GLY A 417 24.40 -17.32 -1.01
N GLY A 418 25.35 -18.24 -1.19
CA GLY A 418 26.53 -18.35 -0.33
C GLY A 418 27.38 -17.08 -0.32
N VAL A 419 27.62 -16.49 -1.50
CA VAL A 419 28.35 -15.22 -1.65
C VAL A 419 27.62 -14.10 -0.92
N GLN A 420 26.30 -13.98 -1.08
CA GLN A 420 25.53 -12.92 -0.43
C GLN A 420 25.46 -13.10 1.10
N ILE A 421 25.36 -14.33 1.60
CA ILE A 421 25.37 -14.61 3.04
C ILE A 421 26.74 -14.24 3.64
N ILE A 422 27.84 -14.66 3.02
CA ILE A 422 29.20 -14.29 3.45
C ILE A 422 29.33 -12.76 3.45
N PHE A 423 28.84 -12.10 2.40
CA PHE A 423 28.85 -10.64 2.32
C PHE A 423 28.03 -9.99 3.43
N GLY A 424 26.84 -10.50 3.75
CA GLY A 424 26.02 -10.06 4.87
C GLY A 424 26.76 -10.22 6.20
N MET A 425 27.40 -11.36 6.44
CA MET A 425 28.19 -11.58 7.66
C MET A 425 29.37 -10.62 7.79
N ILE A 426 30.03 -10.26 6.68
CA ILE A 426 31.07 -9.22 6.68
C ILE A 426 30.47 -7.88 7.13
N LEU A 427 29.31 -7.50 6.61
CA LEU A 427 28.63 -6.27 7.03
C LEU A 427 28.21 -6.33 8.50
N LYS A 428 27.79 -7.49 9.01
CA LYS A 428 27.52 -7.71 10.44
C LYS A 428 28.75 -7.45 11.29
N ALA A 429 29.91 -7.97 10.90
CA ALA A 429 31.17 -7.73 11.62
C ALA A 429 31.54 -6.24 11.61
N VAL A 430 31.33 -5.54 10.50
CA VAL A 430 31.55 -4.09 10.40
C VAL A 430 30.57 -3.33 11.29
N ASN A 431 29.27 -3.66 11.26
CA ASN A 431 28.23 -3.01 12.04
C ASN A 431 28.48 -3.18 13.56
N GLN A 432 28.82 -4.40 13.99
CA GLN A 432 29.19 -4.68 15.39
C GLN A 432 30.45 -3.94 15.83
N THR A 433 31.44 -3.81 14.93
CA THR A 433 32.65 -3.03 15.23
C THR A 433 32.35 -1.55 15.44
N ILE A 434 31.40 -0.99 14.67
CA ILE A 434 30.98 0.42 14.78
C ILE A 434 30.15 0.65 16.06
N GLN A 435 29.25 -0.28 16.41
CA GLN A 435 28.32 -0.10 17.53
C GLN A 435 28.90 -0.46 18.91
N PHE A 436 29.58 -1.60 19.01
CA PHE A 436 30.02 -2.19 20.28
C PHE A 436 31.55 -2.31 20.39
N GLY A 437 32.28 -2.01 19.31
CA GLY A 437 33.73 -2.09 19.25
C GLY A 437 34.28 -3.44 18.73
N PHE A 438 35.57 -3.47 18.40
CA PHE A 438 36.22 -4.59 17.70
C PHE A 438 36.10 -5.95 18.42
N LYS A 439 36.07 -5.95 19.76
CA LYS A 439 36.03 -7.18 20.56
C LYS A 439 34.78 -8.04 20.31
N TYR A 440 33.63 -7.42 20.08
CA TYR A 440 32.37 -8.14 19.82
C TYR A 440 32.27 -8.64 18.37
N ALA A 441 33.08 -8.13 17.46
CA ALA A 441 33.10 -8.56 16.06
C ALA A 441 33.99 -9.79 15.81
N VAL A 442 34.92 -10.12 16.73
CA VAL A 442 35.88 -11.22 16.57
C VAL A 442 35.18 -12.58 16.37
N ALA A 443 34.08 -12.83 17.09
CA ALA A 443 33.34 -14.08 16.94
C ALA A 443 32.71 -14.22 15.54
N THR A 444 32.11 -13.14 15.03
CA THR A 444 31.56 -13.09 13.67
C THR A 444 32.66 -13.26 12.62
N ILE A 445 33.84 -12.66 12.81
CA ILE A 445 35.01 -12.83 11.94
C ILE A 445 35.49 -14.29 11.95
N GLY A 446 35.52 -14.94 13.12
CA GLY A 446 35.83 -16.37 13.25
C GLY A 446 34.90 -17.23 12.41
N TRP A 447 33.59 -16.96 12.45
CA TRP A 447 32.60 -17.66 11.63
C TRP A 447 32.78 -17.42 10.12
N ILE A 448 33.05 -16.18 9.70
CA ILE A 448 33.35 -15.86 8.29
C ILE A 448 34.55 -16.69 7.81
N LEU A 449 35.60 -16.78 8.63
CA LEU A 449 36.81 -17.53 8.30
C LEU A 449 36.55 -19.04 8.17
N VAL A 450 35.73 -19.63 9.05
CA VAL A 450 35.28 -21.02 8.94
C VAL A 450 34.48 -21.25 7.65
N LEU A 451 33.55 -20.36 7.31
CA LEU A 451 32.70 -20.50 6.13
C LEU A 451 33.48 -20.33 4.84
N VAL A 452 34.33 -19.30 4.74
CA VAL A 452 35.15 -19.04 3.55
C VAL A 452 36.15 -20.18 3.33
N SER A 453 36.83 -20.64 4.39
CA SER A 453 37.76 -21.77 4.27
C SER A 453 37.07 -23.07 3.84
N SER A 454 35.84 -23.31 4.30
CA SER A 454 35.04 -24.48 3.90
C SER A 454 34.51 -24.36 2.47
N ALA A 455 34.07 -23.16 2.07
CA ALA A 455 33.58 -22.89 0.73
C ALA A 455 34.70 -23.05 -0.33
N ILE A 456 35.90 -22.53 -0.06
CA ILE A 456 37.05 -22.67 -0.96
C ILE A 456 37.49 -24.14 -1.05
N ALA A 457 37.47 -24.88 0.07
CA ALA A 457 37.82 -26.30 0.07
C ALA A 457 36.84 -27.15 -0.75
N PHE A 458 35.56 -26.77 -0.79
CA PHE A 458 34.54 -27.42 -1.61
C PHE A 458 34.63 -27.01 -3.09
N ALA A 459 34.81 -25.71 -3.38
CA ALA A 459 34.77 -25.18 -4.75
C ALA A 459 36.07 -25.37 -5.53
N ALA A 460 37.22 -25.41 -4.86
CA ALA A 460 38.54 -25.50 -5.48
C ALA A 460 39.46 -26.49 -4.71
N PRO A 461 39.16 -27.80 -4.76
CA PRO A 461 39.94 -28.82 -4.04
C PRO A 461 41.42 -28.89 -4.48
N GLY A 462 41.77 -28.31 -5.64
CA GLY A 462 43.15 -28.18 -6.10
C GLY A 462 43.98 -27.06 -5.43
N VAL A 463 43.33 -26.05 -4.85
CA VAL A 463 44.01 -24.94 -4.12
C VAL A 463 44.07 -25.27 -2.62
N MET A 464 42.98 -25.77 -2.06
CA MET A 464 42.91 -26.28 -0.70
C MET A 464 42.09 -27.57 -0.67
N PRO A 465 42.71 -28.76 -0.56
CA PRO A 465 41.95 -29.99 -0.43
C PRO A 465 41.20 -30.01 0.91
N MET A 466 39.97 -30.54 0.89
CA MET A 466 39.19 -30.86 2.10
C MET A 466 40.05 -31.71 3.05
N GLY A 467 40.40 -31.16 4.21
CA GLY A 467 41.29 -31.81 5.19
C GLY A 467 42.80 -31.52 5.04
N GLY A 468 43.21 -30.63 4.13
CA GLY A 468 44.59 -30.15 4.04
C GLY A 468 45.01 -29.31 5.26
N ALA A 469 46.32 -29.26 5.55
CA ALA A 469 46.86 -28.57 6.73
C ALA A 469 46.44 -27.08 6.80
N VAL A 470 46.39 -26.40 5.66
CA VAL A 470 45.99 -24.97 5.57
C VAL A 470 44.52 -24.78 5.93
N HIS A 471 43.62 -25.62 5.39
CA HIS A 471 42.20 -25.59 5.72
C HIS A 471 41.97 -25.88 7.22
N LEU A 472 42.67 -26.86 7.78
CA LEU A 472 42.55 -27.25 9.18
C LEU A 472 43.04 -26.15 10.14
N VAL A 473 44.14 -25.46 9.79
CA VAL A 473 44.65 -24.31 10.56
C VAL A 473 43.63 -23.16 10.58
N PHE A 474 43.05 -22.81 9.42
CA PHE A 474 42.02 -21.78 9.38
C PHE A 474 40.75 -22.20 10.12
N LEU A 475 40.29 -23.44 9.95
CA LEU A 475 39.11 -23.95 10.64
C LEU A 475 39.29 -23.91 12.17
N VAL A 476 40.43 -24.38 12.69
CA VAL A 476 40.73 -24.33 14.12
C VAL A 476 40.87 -22.89 14.62
N ALA A 477 41.56 -22.02 13.88
CA ALA A 477 41.69 -20.61 14.24
C ALA A 477 40.33 -19.89 14.28
N GLY A 478 39.48 -20.14 13.29
CA GLY A 478 38.14 -19.55 13.19
C GLY A 478 37.21 -20.04 14.30
N LEU A 479 37.23 -21.33 14.62
CA LEU A 479 36.48 -21.87 15.75
C LEU A 479 37.01 -21.33 17.09
N LEU A 480 38.33 -21.24 17.29
CA LEU A 480 38.88 -20.64 18.50
C LEU A 480 38.43 -19.17 18.69
N MET A 481 38.43 -18.38 17.61
CA MET A 481 37.92 -17.00 17.65
C MET A 481 36.42 -16.94 17.93
N ALA A 482 35.62 -17.83 17.30
CA ALA A 482 34.18 -17.89 17.49
C ALA A 482 33.78 -18.30 18.92
N TYR A 483 34.44 -19.30 19.50
CA TYR A 483 34.10 -19.86 20.81
C TYR A 483 34.66 -19.05 22.00
N LEU A 484 35.82 -18.41 21.84
CA LEU A 484 36.48 -17.71 22.96
C LEU A 484 35.97 -16.27 23.12
N TYR A 485 35.63 -15.58 22.02
CA TYR A 485 35.31 -14.15 21.99
C TYR A 485 33.81 -13.82 21.78
N ASN A 486 32.91 -14.79 21.96
CA ASN A 486 31.48 -14.60 21.76
C ASN A 486 30.85 -13.59 22.75
N SER A 487 31.40 -13.47 23.97
CA SER A 487 30.96 -12.50 24.98
C SER A 487 32.14 -12.14 25.89
N PRO A 488 32.81 -10.99 25.68
CA PRO A 488 34.01 -10.60 26.43
C PRO A 488 33.81 -10.50 27.97
N ASP A 489 32.57 -10.32 28.44
CA ASP A 489 32.26 -10.02 29.84
C ASP A 489 31.78 -11.22 30.69
N LYS A 490 31.77 -12.45 30.15
CA LYS A 490 31.26 -13.65 30.85
C LYS A 490 32.32 -14.74 31.00
N ASN A 491 32.14 -15.59 32.01
CA ASN A 491 33.03 -16.73 32.32
C ASN A 491 33.22 -17.67 31.10
N ILE A 492 34.45 -18.16 30.91
CA ILE A 492 34.87 -19.01 29.77
C ILE A 492 33.94 -20.22 29.56
N PHE A 493 33.44 -20.86 30.63
CA PHE A 493 32.51 -21.99 30.52
C PHE A 493 31.14 -21.61 29.96
N VAL A 494 30.63 -20.42 30.28
CA VAL A 494 29.39 -19.89 29.71
C VAL A 494 29.59 -19.55 28.23
N ASN A 495 30.77 -19.03 27.87
CA ASN A 495 31.12 -18.74 26.47
C ASN A 495 31.20 -20.00 25.61
N ILE A 496 31.74 -21.11 26.14
CA ILE A 496 31.75 -22.40 25.42
C ILE A 496 30.33 -22.92 25.20
N GLY A 497 29.47 -22.85 26.21
CA GLY A 497 28.06 -23.26 26.10
C GLY A 497 27.26 -22.41 25.11
N LEU A 498 27.40 -21.08 25.17
CA LEU A 498 26.81 -20.14 24.22
C LEU A 498 27.38 -20.35 22.81
N GLY A 499 28.68 -20.59 22.68
CA GLY A 499 29.34 -20.90 21.40
C GLY A 499 28.81 -22.18 20.76
N LEU A 500 28.52 -23.23 21.53
CA LEU A 500 27.90 -24.46 21.00
C LEU A 500 26.47 -24.19 20.49
N TRP A 501 25.70 -23.42 21.24
CA TRP A 501 24.35 -23.01 20.84
C TRP A 501 24.36 -22.15 19.58
N ASP A 502 25.28 -21.19 19.49
CA ASP A 502 25.43 -20.33 18.33
C ASP A 502 25.95 -21.10 17.12
N SER A 503 26.83 -22.09 17.30
CA SER A 503 27.21 -23.03 16.25
C SER A 503 26.03 -23.80 15.69
N TYR A 504 25.13 -24.27 16.56
CA TYR A 504 23.92 -24.97 16.14
C TYR A 504 22.98 -24.04 15.36
N ASN A 505 22.71 -22.85 15.88
CA ASN A 505 21.86 -21.85 15.21
C ASN A 505 22.47 -21.37 13.89
N MET A 506 23.78 -21.18 13.86
CA MET A 506 24.51 -20.79 12.65
C MET A 506 24.45 -21.91 11.61
N ALA A 507 24.75 -23.16 11.96
CA ALA A 507 24.73 -24.28 11.02
C ALA A 507 23.32 -24.53 10.47
N THR A 508 22.31 -24.58 11.33
CA THR A 508 20.91 -24.79 10.91
C THR A 508 20.36 -23.60 10.12
N GLY A 509 20.70 -22.37 10.54
CA GLY A 509 20.32 -21.14 9.86
C GLY A 509 20.94 -21.03 8.46
N LEU A 510 22.26 -21.21 8.35
CA LEU A 510 22.97 -21.12 7.07
C LEU A 510 22.49 -22.15 6.06
N LEU A 511 22.21 -23.39 6.49
CA LEU A 511 21.65 -24.41 5.60
C LEU A 511 20.27 -24.01 5.07
N GLY A 512 19.39 -23.50 5.94
CA GLY A 512 18.08 -23.00 5.54
C GLY A 512 18.16 -21.78 4.62
N ASP A 513 19.08 -20.86 4.92
CA ASP A 513 19.27 -19.63 4.16
C ASP A 513 19.84 -19.94 2.77
N ILE A 514 20.90 -20.76 2.64
CA ILE A 514 21.47 -21.19 1.35
C ILE A 514 20.43 -21.93 0.51
N LEU A 515 19.69 -22.86 1.12
CA LEU A 515 18.67 -23.63 0.41
C LEU A 515 17.52 -22.74 -0.08
N SER A 516 17.24 -21.64 0.61
CA SER A 516 16.20 -20.69 0.18
C SER A 516 16.53 -19.99 -1.14
N TYR A 517 17.81 -19.89 -1.53
CA TYR A 517 18.22 -19.32 -2.82
C TYR A 517 17.92 -20.21 -4.02
N VAL A 518 17.63 -21.51 -3.81
CA VAL A 518 17.10 -22.40 -4.86
C VAL A 518 15.84 -21.82 -5.50
N ARG A 519 15.12 -20.99 -4.76
CA ARG A 519 13.94 -20.27 -5.27
C ARG A 519 14.24 -19.39 -6.48
N LEU A 520 15.44 -18.80 -6.56
CA LEU A 520 15.86 -18.01 -7.72
C LEU A 520 15.79 -18.85 -9.01
N PHE A 521 16.31 -20.07 -8.94
CA PHE A 521 16.27 -21.04 -10.03
C PHE A 521 14.85 -21.54 -10.31
N ALA A 522 14.12 -21.96 -9.27
CA ALA A 522 12.79 -22.56 -9.42
C ALA A 522 11.78 -21.61 -10.11
N LEU A 523 11.83 -20.31 -9.79
CA LEU A 523 10.93 -19.32 -10.39
C LEU A 523 11.26 -19.03 -11.85
N GLY A 524 12.55 -18.86 -12.18
CA GLY A 524 12.97 -18.65 -13.57
C GLY A 524 12.59 -19.83 -14.45
N LEU A 525 12.81 -21.06 -13.95
CA LEU A 525 12.41 -22.29 -14.64
C LEU A 525 10.88 -22.37 -14.80
N SER A 526 10.12 -22.13 -13.73
CA SER A 526 8.65 -22.16 -13.78
C SER A 526 8.08 -21.12 -14.77
N GLY A 527 8.64 -19.91 -14.79
CA GLY A 527 8.20 -18.85 -15.69
C GLY A 527 8.45 -19.19 -17.16
N GLY A 528 9.61 -19.79 -17.46
CA GLY A 528 9.94 -20.29 -18.80
C GLY A 528 9.06 -21.48 -19.23
N ILE A 529 8.82 -22.44 -18.34
CA ILE A 529 7.93 -23.58 -18.60
C ILE A 529 6.50 -23.09 -18.87
N LEU A 530 5.98 -22.18 -18.04
CA LEU A 530 4.62 -21.67 -18.20
C LEU A 530 4.48 -20.86 -19.50
N ALA A 531 5.50 -20.08 -19.88
CA ALA A 531 5.55 -19.40 -21.17
C ALA A 531 5.49 -20.41 -22.34
N SER A 532 6.28 -21.49 -22.26
CA SER A 532 6.26 -22.57 -23.26
C SER A 532 4.90 -23.26 -23.34
N VAL A 533 4.22 -23.48 -22.21
CA VAL A 533 2.88 -24.09 -22.18
C VAL A 533 1.85 -23.19 -22.89
N PHE A 534 1.91 -21.87 -22.67
CA PHE A 534 1.05 -20.93 -23.40
C PHE A 534 1.33 -20.93 -24.91
N ASN A 535 2.60 -21.06 -25.30
CA ASN A 535 2.97 -21.18 -26.71
C ASN A 535 2.39 -22.47 -27.33
N SER A 536 2.53 -23.61 -26.65
CA SER A 536 1.94 -24.88 -27.10
C SER A 536 0.41 -24.83 -27.14
N LEU A 537 -0.23 -24.17 -26.19
CA LEU A 537 -1.69 -23.97 -26.16
C LEU A 537 -2.17 -23.11 -27.35
N ALA A 538 -1.46 -22.01 -27.63
CA ALA A 538 -1.78 -21.11 -28.74
C ALA A 538 -1.68 -21.82 -30.10
N VAL A 539 -0.65 -22.66 -30.28
CA VAL A 539 -0.46 -23.44 -31.51
C VAL A 539 -1.45 -24.60 -31.59
N GLY A 540 -1.69 -25.33 -30.48
CA GLY A 540 -2.51 -26.53 -30.46
C GLY A 540 -4.03 -26.30 -30.47
N MET A 541 -4.50 -25.13 -30.00
CA MET A 541 -5.93 -24.78 -29.99
C MET A 541 -6.36 -23.88 -31.16
N SER A 542 -5.44 -23.50 -32.04
CA SER A 542 -5.75 -22.70 -33.23
C SER A 542 -6.51 -23.54 -34.25
N PRO A 543 -7.76 -23.20 -34.63
CA PRO A 543 -8.48 -23.90 -35.69
C PRO A 543 -7.75 -23.78 -37.05
N ASP A 544 -7.84 -24.81 -37.91
CA ASP A 544 -7.29 -24.86 -39.29
C ASP A 544 -7.98 -23.91 -40.28
N ASN A 545 -8.64 -22.85 -39.79
CA ASN A 545 -9.41 -21.91 -40.58
C ASN A 545 -8.59 -20.64 -40.84
N VAL A 546 -8.49 -20.21 -42.10
CA VAL A 546 -7.53 -19.20 -42.60
C VAL A 546 -7.65 -17.83 -41.91
N ILE A 547 -8.83 -17.52 -41.32
CA ILE A 547 -9.11 -16.25 -40.66
C ILE A 547 -9.31 -16.42 -39.15
N ALA A 548 -10.04 -17.45 -38.71
CA ALA A 548 -10.34 -17.65 -37.29
C ALA A 548 -9.13 -18.21 -36.50
N GLY A 549 -8.26 -19.00 -37.14
CA GLY A 549 -7.02 -19.54 -36.54
C GLY A 549 -6.09 -18.44 -36.02
N PRO A 550 -5.64 -17.51 -36.87
CA PRO A 550 -4.76 -16.42 -36.45
C PRO A 550 -5.34 -15.52 -35.35
N ILE A 551 -6.65 -15.26 -35.38
CA ILE A 551 -7.31 -14.41 -34.38
C ILE A 551 -7.29 -15.09 -33.01
N VAL A 552 -7.66 -16.38 -32.94
CA VAL A 552 -7.67 -17.14 -31.68
C VAL A 552 -6.25 -17.34 -31.16
N MET A 553 -5.28 -17.60 -32.05
CA MET A 553 -3.86 -17.71 -31.69
C MET A 553 -3.33 -16.41 -31.07
N VAL A 554 -3.57 -15.26 -31.70
CA VAL A 554 -3.13 -13.95 -31.18
C VAL A 554 -3.80 -13.64 -29.85
N LEU A 555 -5.09 -13.96 -29.70
CA LEU A 555 -5.81 -13.75 -28.45
C LEU A 555 -5.20 -14.57 -27.29
N ILE A 556 -4.97 -15.87 -27.52
CA ILE A 556 -4.35 -16.76 -26.52
C ILE A 556 -2.93 -16.32 -26.21
N PHE A 557 -2.16 -15.91 -27.22
CA PHE A 557 -0.79 -15.43 -27.05
C PHE A 557 -0.74 -14.15 -26.20
N VAL A 558 -1.56 -13.14 -26.53
CA VAL A 558 -1.59 -11.87 -25.81
C VAL A 558 -2.07 -12.07 -24.37
N ILE A 559 -3.18 -12.78 -24.17
CA ILE A 559 -3.74 -12.99 -22.82
C ILE A 559 -2.82 -13.90 -22.00
N GLY A 560 -2.38 -15.01 -22.57
CA GLY A 560 -1.52 -15.99 -21.89
C GLY A 560 -0.18 -15.38 -21.47
N HIS A 561 0.48 -14.64 -22.36
CA HIS A 561 1.72 -13.95 -22.01
C HIS A 561 1.51 -12.74 -21.09
N ALA A 562 0.39 -12.03 -21.19
CA ALA A 562 0.09 -10.96 -20.22
C ALA A 562 -0.05 -11.53 -18.80
N ILE A 563 -0.78 -12.64 -18.64
CA ILE A 563 -0.93 -13.32 -17.34
C ILE A 563 0.42 -13.88 -16.87
N ASN A 564 1.17 -14.56 -17.75
CA ASN A 564 2.46 -15.14 -17.39
C ASN A 564 3.45 -14.05 -16.97
N MET A 565 3.54 -12.96 -17.73
CA MET A 565 4.39 -11.83 -17.41
C MET A 565 3.98 -11.21 -16.06
N PHE A 566 2.69 -10.97 -15.83
CA PHE A 566 2.21 -10.41 -14.57
C PHE A 566 2.59 -11.28 -13.36
N MET A 567 2.33 -12.59 -13.44
CA MET A 567 2.63 -13.53 -12.36
C MET A 567 4.15 -13.65 -12.12
N ASN A 568 4.95 -13.75 -13.19
CA ASN A 568 6.40 -13.88 -13.07
C ASN A 568 7.04 -12.58 -12.58
N VAL A 569 6.57 -11.40 -13.00
CA VAL A 569 7.08 -10.12 -12.50
C VAL A 569 6.75 -9.95 -11.01
N LEU A 570 5.54 -10.30 -10.58
CA LEU A 570 5.18 -10.29 -9.15
C LEU A 570 6.06 -11.26 -8.35
N GLY A 571 6.23 -12.49 -8.85
CA GLY A 571 7.12 -13.47 -8.22
C GLY A 571 8.58 -12.99 -8.15
N ALA A 572 9.09 -12.44 -9.26
CA ALA A 572 10.43 -11.90 -9.36
C ALA A 572 10.66 -10.65 -8.53
N MET A 573 9.61 -9.90 -8.15
CA MET A 573 9.72 -8.84 -7.15
C MET A 573 9.71 -9.41 -5.72
N VAL A 574 8.71 -10.23 -5.38
CA VAL A 574 8.45 -10.67 -4.00
C VAL A 574 9.54 -11.58 -3.46
N HIS A 575 10.06 -12.48 -4.29
CA HIS A 575 11.02 -13.48 -3.83
C HIS A 575 12.42 -12.93 -3.57
N PRO A 576 13.01 -12.08 -4.43
CA PRO A 576 14.22 -11.33 -4.10
C PRO A 576 14.05 -10.35 -2.94
N MET A 577 12.87 -9.73 -2.78
CA MET A 577 12.59 -8.93 -1.58
C MET A 577 12.66 -9.80 -0.32
N ARG A 578 12.07 -10.99 -0.35
CA ARG A 578 12.20 -11.95 0.75
C ARG A 578 13.65 -12.31 1.02
N LEU A 579 14.41 -12.72 -0.01
CA LEU A 579 15.86 -13.03 0.09
C LEU A 579 16.65 -11.87 0.72
N THR A 580 16.28 -10.64 0.40
CA THR A 580 16.92 -9.45 0.98
C THR A 580 16.54 -9.24 2.45
N PHE A 581 15.25 -9.38 2.79
CA PHE A 581 14.73 -9.04 4.11
C PHE A 581 14.92 -10.14 5.15
N VAL A 582 14.77 -11.40 4.77
CA VAL A 582 14.79 -12.53 5.71
C VAL A 582 16.17 -13.17 5.75
N GLU A 583 16.85 -13.28 4.62
CA GLU A 583 18.15 -13.94 4.54
C GLU A 583 19.29 -12.90 4.66
N PHE A 584 19.32 -11.83 3.85
CA PHE A 584 20.43 -10.86 3.89
C PHE A 584 20.43 -9.93 5.11
N PHE A 585 19.30 -9.29 5.47
CA PHE A 585 19.25 -8.38 6.62
C PHE A 585 19.47 -9.09 7.95
N LYS A 586 18.90 -10.30 8.12
CA LYS A 586 19.15 -11.17 9.28
C LYS A 586 20.63 -11.51 9.43
N ASN A 587 21.28 -11.94 8.35
CA ASN A 587 22.71 -12.29 8.37
C ASN A 587 23.63 -11.08 8.46
N SER A 588 23.14 -9.89 8.08
CA SER A 588 23.83 -8.60 8.23
C SER A 588 23.73 -7.99 9.63
N GLY A 589 22.93 -8.59 10.53
CA GLY A 589 22.71 -8.06 11.89
C GLY A 589 21.98 -6.72 11.89
N TYR A 590 21.02 -6.57 10.99
CA TYR A 590 20.17 -5.39 10.89
C TYR A 590 19.00 -5.47 11.89
N GLU A 591 18.94 -4.56 12.85
CA GLU A 591 17.81 -4.48 13.79
C GLU A 591 16.68 -3.60 13.24
N GLY A 592 17.05 -2.51 12.56
CA GLY A 592 16.09 -1.58 11.96
C GLY A 592 15.20 -0.85 12.98
N GLY A 593 14.14 -0.21 12.49
CA GLY A 593 13.15 0.51 13.32
C GLY A 593 13.47 1.99 13.55
N GLY A 594 14.36 2.59 12.76
CA GLY A 594 14.66 4.03 12.84
C GLY A 594 13.48 4.91 12.39
N LYS A 595 13.41 6.13 12.93
CA LYS A 595 12.40 7.13 12.54
C LYS A 595 12.84 7.90 11.30
N GLU A 596 11.95 8.09 10.33
CA GLU A 596 12.24 8.93 9.16
C GLU A 596 12.35 10.40 9.54
N TYR A 597 13.37 11.07 9.00
CA TYR A 597 13.50 12.52 9.11
C TYR A 597 12.39 13.23 8.31
N LYS A 598 11.45 13.81 9.06
CA LYS A 598 10.34 14.62 8.53
C LYS A 598 10.47 16.05 9.05
N PRO A 599 11.09 16.96 8.28
CA PRO A 599 11.23 18.34 8.74
C PRO A 599 9.85 18.99 8.89
N PHE A 600 9.71 19.84 9.90
CA PHE A 600 8.52 20.64 10.13
C PHE A 600 8.43 21.75 9.10
N LYS A 601 7.48 21.67 8.16
CA LYS A 601 7.34 22.58 7.02
C LYS A 601 5.85 22.82 6.68
N ASN A 602 5.56 23.92 5.99
CA ASN A 602 4.21 24.24 5.49
C ASN A 602 3.72 23.32 4.37
#